data_AF-W2SMR7-F1
#
_entry.id   AF-W2SMR7-F1
#
_cell.length_a   1.000
_cell.length_b   1.000
_cell.length_c   1.000
_cell.angle_alpha   90.00
_cell.angle_beta   90.00
_cell.angle_gamma   90.00
#
_symmetry.space_group_name_H-M   'P 1'
#
loop_
_entity.id
_entity.type
_entity.pdbx_description
1 polymer ?
#
loop_
_entity_poly.entity_id
_entity_poly.type
_entity_poly.pdbx_seq_one_letter_code
_entity_poly.pdbx_strand_id
1 'polypeptide(L)'
;GTNVVITNGDVDPWHALGKYTTHDRSVVPILIRDASHCADMFISPNPNVEEAQRVIEENVERWILEEPQSTTVPRTSALPRTSARVTTPSTTPKRPTTSTT
;
A
#
# COMPACT_ATOMS: atom_id res chain seq x y z
N GLY A 1 5.09 3.53 2.41
CA GLY A 1 3.62 3.38 2.43
C GLY A 1 3.10 4.34 3.47
N THR A 2 1.87 4.81 3.29
CA THR A 2 1.18 5.71 4.21
C THR A 2 -0.05 5.00 4.77
N ASN A 3 -0.60 5.54 5.85
CA ASN A 3 -1.89 5.11 6.43
C ASN A 3 -1.93 3.61 6.72
N VAL A 4 -1.04 3.15 7.60
CA VAL A 4 -0.97 1.74 7.98
C VAL A 4 -0.67 1.61 9.47
N VAL A 5 -1.44 0.75 10.14
CA VAL A 5 -1.09 0.22 11.46
C VAL A 5 -0.46 -1.15 11.23
N ILE A 6 0.74 -1.37 11.78
CA ILE A 6 1.48 -2.64 11.66
C ILE A 6 1.55 -3.27 13.04
N THR A 7 0.62 -4.18 13.32
CA THR A 7 0.58 -4.94 14.57
C THR A 7 1.47 -6.17 14.50
N ASN A 8 2.10 -6.49 15.61
CA ASN A 8 2.86 -7.71 15.83
C ASN A 8 2.63 -8.17 17.27
N GLY A 9 2.40 -9.46 17.50
CA GLY A 9 2.37 -10.02 18.86
C GLY A 9 3.76 -10.47 19.30
N ASP A 10 4.14 -10.25 20.56
CA ASP A 10 5.47 -10.64 21.07
C ASP A 10 5.65 -12.17 21.25
N VAL A 11 4.56 -12.94 21.25
CA VAL A 11 4.60 -14.42 21.25
C VAL A 11 4.61 -14.98 19.82
N ASP A 12 4.28 -14.18 18.80
CA ASP A 12 4.29 -14.61 17.41
C ASP A 12 5.73 -14.80 16.90
N PRO A 13 6.17 -16.01 16.49
CA PRO A 13 7.52 -16.20 15.95
C PRO A 13 7.80 -15.34 14.71
N TRP A 14 6.78 -14.92 13.97
CA TRP A 14 6.94 -14.07 12.80
C TRP A 14 7.19 -12.61 13.13
N HIS A 15 6.96 -12.19 14.38
CA HIS A 15 7.16 -10.82 14.82
C HIS A 15 8.62 -10.35 14.57
N ALA A 16 9.59 -11.27 14.58
CA ALA A 16 11.00 -10.98 14.28
C ALA A 16 11.23 -10.39 12.87
N LEU A 17 10.31 -10.65 11.93
CA LEU A 17 10.32 -10.11 10.57
C LEU A 17 9.51 -8.82 10.44
N GLY A 18 8.85 -8.39 11.51
CA GLY A 18 7.97 -7.23 11.57
C GLY A 18 8.71 -5.89 11.54
N LYS A 19 7.92 -4.82 11.48
CA LYS A 19 8.42 -3.43 11.47
C LYS A 19 8.13 -2.76 12.80
N TYR A 20 9.16 -2.18 13.44
CA TYR A 20 9.06 -1.55 14.76
C TYR A 20 9.45 -0.07 14.79
N THR A 21 10.00 0.45 13.71
CA THR A 21 10.46 1.84 13.62
C THR A 21 10.02 2.45 12.31
N THR A 22 9.80 3.76 12.32
CA THR A 22 9.38 4.53 11.16
C THR A 22 9.68 6.01 11.35
N HIS A 23 9.88 6.72 10.24
CA HIS A 23 9.94 8.19 10.20
C HIS A 23 8.66 8.83 9.66
N ASP A 24 7.75 8.00 9.13
CA ASP A 24 6.44 8.44 8.62
C ASP A 24 5.41 8.37 9.76
N ARG A 25 4.74 9.50 10.02
CA ARG A 25 3.75 9.63 11.10
C ARG A 25 2.45 8.86 10.83
N SER A 26 2.17 8.52 9.57
CA SER A 26 0.99 7.75 9.17
C SER A 26 1.22 6.23 9.20
N VAL A 27 2.46 5.80 9.51
CA VAL A 27 2.83 4.42 9.75
C VAL A 27 2.91 4.21 11.26
N VAL A 28 2.11 3.31 11.81
CA VAL A 28 1.99 3.09 13.26
C VAL A 28 2.36 1.65 13.59
N PRO A 29 3.63 1.35 13.89
CA PRO A 29 4.03 0.02 14.33
C PRO A 29 3.65 -0.20 15.81
N ILE A 30 3.07 -1.36 16.13
CA ILE A 30 2.66 -1.74 17.49
C ILE A 30 3.18 -3.16 17.77
N LEU A 31 3.91 -3.32 18.88
CA LEU A 31 4.22 -4.63 19.46
C LEU A 31 3.25 -4.88 20.62
N ILE A 32 2.36 -5.84 20.45
CA ILE A 32 1.31 -6.21 21.39
C ILE A 32 1.87 -7.25 22.35
N ARG A 33 1.81 -6.96 23.66
CA ARG A 33 2.28 -7.90 24.70
C ARG A 33 1.31 -9.05 24.91
N ASP A 34 1.87 -10.22 25.16
CA ASP A 34 1.14 -11.47 25.43
C ASP A 34 0.19 -11.85 24.27
N ALA A 35 0.60 -11.59 23.03
CA ALA A 35 -0.23 -11.77 21.84
C ALA A 35 0.43 -12.70 20.82
N SER A 36 -0.36 -13.60 20.25
CA SER A 36 0.06 -14.50 19.17
C SER A 36 -0.20 -13.88 17.79
N HIS A 37 0.06 -14.67 16.76
CA HIS A 37 -0.14 -14.29 15.36
C HIS A 37 -1.54 -13.72 15.12
N CYS A 38 -1.60 -12.49 14.58
CA CYS A 38 -2.82 -11.78 14.20
C CYS A 38 -3.88 -11.70 15.31
N ALA A 39 -3.48 -11.68 16.59
CA ALA A 39 -4.43 -11.69 17.72
C ALA A 39 -5.41 -10.50 17.71
N ASP A 40 -4.98 -9.35 17.16
CA ASP A 40 -5.77 -8.14 16.96
C ASP A 40 -6.97 -8.32 16.00
N MET A 41 -6.95 -9.33 15.14
CA MET A 41 -8.04 -9.62 14.21
C MET A 41 -9.20 -10.39 14.85
N PHE A 42 -9.10 -10.75 16.13
CA PHE A 42 -10.08 -11.58 16.84
C PHE A 42 -10.54 -10.92 18.15
N ILE A 43 -11.71 -11.33 18.63
CA ILE A 43 -12.16 -10.98 19.99
C ILE A 43 -11.19 -11.61 20.98
N SER A 44 -10.62 -10.79 21.87
CA SER A 44 -9.60 -11.23 22.83
C SER A 44 -9.86 -10.60 24.20
N PRO A 45 -9.77 -11.35 25.31
CA PRO A 45 -9.83 -10.79 26.65
C PRO A 45 -8.48 -10.19 27.11
N ASN A 46 -7.46 -10.17 26.24
CA ASN A 46 -6.17 -9.56 26.55
C ASN A 46 -6.27 -8.03 26.38
N PRO A 47 -6.10 -7.23 27.46
CA PRO A 47 -6.24 -5.78 27.38
C PRO A 47 -5.21 -5.12 26.45
N ASN A 48 -4.05 -5.73 26.21
CA ASN A 48 -3.08 -5.22 25.24
C ASN A 48 -3.61 -5.36 23.80
N VAL A 49 -4.38 -6.42 23.53
CA VAL A 49 -5.03 -6.63 22.23
C VAL A 49 -6.18 -5.65 22.05
N GLU A 50 -7.00 -5.45 23.07
CA GLU A 50 -8.09 -4.45 23.05
C GLU A 50 -7.56 -3.03 22.81
N GLU A 51 -6.45 -2.66 23.46
CA GLU A 51 -5.81 -1.36 23.22
C GLU A 51 -5.27 -1.23 21.79
N ALA A 52 -4.67 -2.29 21.24
CA ALA A 52 -4.22 -2.29 19.85
C ALA A 52 -5.39 -2.14 18.87
N GLN A 53 -6.52 -2.81 19.13
CA GLN A 53 -7.75 -2.68 18.37
C GLN A 53 -8.28 -1.24 18.40
N ARG A 54 -8.28 -0.60 19.57
CA ARG A 54 -8.66 0.82 19.69
C ARG A 54 -7.76 1.72 18.84
N VAL A 55 -6.45 1.52 18.87
CA VAL A 55 -5.52 2.30 18.04
C VAL A 55 -5.78 2.06 16.54
N ILE A 56 -6.09 0.82 16.14
CA ILE A 56 -6.50 0.51 14.76
C ILE A 56 -7.75 1.29 14.39
N GLU A 57 -8.80 1.22 15.21
CA GLU A 57 -10.08 1.91 14.98
C GLU A 57 -9.87 3.42 14.85
N GLU A 58 -9.16 4.06 15.78
CA GLU A 58 -8.88 5.50 15.74
C GLU A 58 -8.13 5.94 14.47
N ASN A 59 -7.18 5.13 13.99
CA ASN A 59 -6.44 5.44 12.76
C ASN A 59 -7.31 5.24 11.52
N VAL A 60 -8.11 4.17 11.48
CA VAL A 60 -9.04 3.91 10.37
C VAL A 60 -10.11 4.99 10.28
N GLU A 61 -10.72 5.37 11.41
CA GLU A 61 -11.66 6.49 11.48
C GLU A 61 -11.04 7.78 10.95
N ARG A 62 -9.82 8.09 11.39
CA ARG A 62 -9.08 9.25 10.89
C ARG A 62 -8.92 9.22 9.38
N TRP A 63 -8.53 8.09 8.79
CA TRP A 63 -8.33 7.98 7.34
C TRP A 63 -9.63 8.01 6.53
N ILE A 64 -10.76 7.66 7.14
CA ILE A 64 -12.08 7.79 6.51
C ILE A 64 -12.53 9.25 6.52
N LEU A 65 -12.25 9.98 7.61
CA LEU A 65 -12.64 11.37 7.80
C LEU A 65 -11.71 12.37 7.10
N GLU A 66 -10.41 12.05 7.03
CA GLU A 66 -9.45 12.78 6.23
C GLU A 66 -9.72 12.47 4.75
N GLU A 67 -10.37 13.40 4.04
CA GLU A 67 -10.44 13.31 2.57
C GLU A 67 -9.02 13.15 2.01
N PRO A 68 -8.84 12.36 0.92
CA PRO A 68 -7.53 12.16 0.34
C PRO A 68 -6.94 13.53 0.04
N GLN A 69 -5.90 13.90 0.79
CA GLN A 69 -5.13 15.11 0.54
C GLN A 69 -4.66 14.99 -0.90
N SER A 70 -5.39 15.67 -1.79
CA SER A 70 -5.04 15.80 -3.18
C SER A 70 -3.66 16.41 -3.16
N THR A 71 -2.65 15.57 -3.38
CA THR A 71 -1.33 16.05 -3.74
C THR A 71 -1.58 16.89 -4.97
N THR A 72 -1.66 18.20 -4.77
CA THR A 72 -1.73 19.17 -5.84
C THR A 72 -0.36 19.10 -6.47
N VAL A 73 -0.21 18.17 -7.41
CA VAL A 73 0.85 18.25 -8.39
C VAL A 73 0.57 19.58 -9.09
N PRO A 74 1.48 20.58 -9.02
CA PRO A 74 1.31 21.74 -9.87
C PRO A 74 1.31 21.21 -11.31
N ARG A 75 0.14 21.27 -11.93
CA ARG A 75 -0.03 20.90 -13.33
C ARG A 75 0.69 21.98 -14.12
N THR A 76 1.98 21.77 -14.39
CA THR A 76 2.77 22.64 -15.27
C THR A 76 2.02 22.76 -16.58
N SER A 77 1.44 23.93 -16.81
CA SER A 77 0.85 24.34 -18.07
C SER A 77 1.98 24.53 -19.09
N ALA A 78 2.09 23.62 -20.05
CA ALA A 78 2.82 23.79 -21.31
C ALA A 78 2.44 22.60 -22.22
N LEU A 79 2.01 22.68 -23.49
CA LEU A 79 1.74 23.68 -24.54
C LEU A 79 0.71 22.99 -25.48
N PRO A 80 0.01 23.69 -26.41
CA PRO A 80 -0.95 23.01 -27.29
C PRO A 80 -0.25 22.00 -28.20
N ARG A 81 -0.64 20.72 -28.10
CA ARG A 81 -0.24 19.68 -29.05
C ARG A 81 -0.92 19.94 -30.39
N THR A 82 -0.18 20.50 -31.34
CA THR A 82 -0.57 20.52 -32.75
C THR A 82 -0.70 19.09 -33.24
N SER A 83 -1.91 18.72 -33.68
CA SER A 83 -2.22 17.40 -34.22
C SER A 83 -1.57 17.25 -35.60
N ALA A 84 -0.45 16.54 -35.68
CA ALA A 84 0.11 16.10 -36.96
C ALA A 84 -0.51 14.74 -37.33
N ARG A 85 -1.46 14.79 -38.28
CA ARG A 85 -2.01 13.63 -38.99
C ARG A 85 -0.88 12.94 -39.77
N VAL A 86 -0.36 11.83 -39.24
CA VAL A 86 0.56 10.97 -39.99
C VAL A 86 -0.24 10.24 -41.08
N THR A 87 0.10 10.54 -42.34
CA THR A 87 -0.48 9.91 -43.53
C THR A 87 0.60 9.05 -44.19
N THR A 88 0.31 7.73 -44.31
CA THR A 88 0.83 6.71 -45.26
C THR A 88 2.28 6.19 -45.16
N PRO A 89 2.66 5.02 -45.75
CA PRO A 89 1.89 3.92 -46.37
C PRO A 89 2.27 2.49 -45.85
N SER A 90 1.50 1.52 -46.35
CA SER A 90 1.60 0.05 -46.22
C SER A 90 2.98 -0.56 -46.56
N THR A 91 3.44 -1.54 -45.77
CA THR A 91 4.34 -2.62 -46.22
C THR A 91 4.09 -3.89 -45.40
N THR A 92 3.60 -4.92 -46.10
CA THR A 92 3.28 -6.28 -45.62
C THR A 92 4.53 -7.06 -45.16
N PRO A 93 4.53 -7.74 -44.00
CA PRO A 93 5.54 -8.76 -43.70
C PRO A 93 5.19 -10.11 -44.34
N LYS A 94 6.08 -10.63 -45.21
CA LYS A 94 6.04 -12.02 -45.72
C LYS A 94 6.45 -13.01 -44.61
N ARG A 95 5.63 -14.04 -44.42
CA ARG A 95 5.83 -15.21 -43.55
C ARG A 95 7.08 -16.02 -43.94
N PRO A 96 8.00 -16.37 -43.02
CA PRO A 96 9.06 -17.35 -43.28
C PRO A 96 8.55 -18.80 -43.15
N THR A 97 8.91 -19.63 -44.11
CA THR A 97 8.64 -21.08 -44.17
C THR A 97 9.80 -21.86 -43.54
N THR A 98 9.45 -23.00 -42.95
CA THR A 98 10.24 -23.98 -42.17
C THR A 98 11.44 -24.60 -42.91
N SER A 99 12.49 -25.01 -42.17
CA SER A 99 13.30 -26.20 -42.49
C SER A 99 13.91 -26.80 -41.22
N THR A 100 13.60 -28.07 -40.98
CA THR A 100 14.16 -28.97 -39.97
C THR A 100 15.48 -29.55 -40.44
N THR A 101 16.42 -29.83 -39.54
CA THR A 101 17.44 -30.87 -39.70
C THR A 101 17.63 -31.56 -38.36
#